data_AF-A0A3D0YZQ4-F1
#
_entry.id   AF-A0A3D0YZQ4-F1
#
_cell.length_a   1.000
_cell.length_b   1.000
_cell.length_c   1.000
_cell.angle_alpha   90.00
_cell.angle_beta   90.00
_cell.angle_gamma   90.00
#
_symmetry.space_group_name_H-M   'P 1'
#
loop_
_entity.id
_entity.type
_entity.pdbx_description
1 polymer ?
#
loop_
_entity_poly.entity_id
_entity_poly.type
_entity_poly.pdbx_seq_one_letter_code
_entity_poly.pdbx_strand_id
1 'polypeptide(L)'
;MKATGIVRRIDDLGRVVIPKEIRRTLRIREGDPLEIFVDRDGEVILKKYSPIGQLGDFAREYADSLHEAIGHIALIADRDQMIAVAGAPKKEFMGKAISPAIEQVMEERRSSLVVRPGEQKGVTGCVILADDEVCRFSIVVMAPIITGGDPIGAVIICSKEPDAEMGELEVKLAETAASFLAKQMEQ
;
A
#
# COMPACT_ATOMS: atom_id res chain seq x y z
N MET A 1 10.93 -9.60 -23.52
CA MET A 1 10.16 -8.34 -23.59
C MET A 1 8.98 -8.50 -24.52
N LYS A 2 7.84 -7.84 -24.26
CA LYS A 2 6.66 -7.87 -25.14
C LYS A 2 6.53 -6.51 -25.82
N ALA A 3 6.67 -6.46 -27.14
CA ALA A 3 6.53 -5.22 -27.89
C ALA A 3 5.06 -4.77 -27.88
N THR A 4 4.78 -3.55 -27.41
CA THR A 4 3.44 -2.96 -27.46
C THR A 4 3.12 -2.35 -28.83
N GLY A 5 4.14 -2.11 -29.67
CA GLY A 5 4.00 -1.47 -30.98
C GLY A 5 3.66 0.02 -30.92
N ILE A 6 3.64 0.63 -29.74
CA ILE A 6 3.26 2.03 -29.56
C ILE A 6 4.49 2.93 -29.71
N VAL A 7 4.42 3.88 -30.66
CA VAL A 7 5.49 4.87 -30.89
C VAL A 7 5.05 6.25 -30.39
N ARG A 8 5.91 6.89 -29.61
CA ARG A 8 5.73 8.26 -29.11
C ARG A 8 6.96 9.11 -29.39
N ARG A 9 6.72 10.38 -29.70
CA ARG A 9 7.78 11.37 -29.87
C ARG A 9 8.14 11.96 -28.51
N ILE A 10 9.42 12.28 -28.36
CA ILE A 10 9.94 13.10 -27.26
C ILE A 10 9.60 14.56 -27.57
N ASP A 11 9.27 15.33 -26.55
CA ASP A 11 9.10 16.78 -26.69
C ASP A 11 10.44 17.54 -26.67
N ASP A 12 10.36 18.86 -26.69
CA ASP A 12 11.51 19.77 -26.66
C ASP A 12 12.31 19.72 -25.34
N LEU A 13 11.72 19.19 -24.26
CA LEU A 13 12.33 19.09 -22.94
C LEU A 13 12.81 17.67 -22.60
N GLY A 14 12.69 16.71 -23.52
CA GLY A 14 13.11 15.34 -23.27
C GLY A 14 12.05 14.45 -22.60
N ARG A 15 10.80 14.92 -22.47
CA ARG A 15 9.72 14.14 -21.85
C ARG A 15 9.08 13.20 -22.86
N VAL A 16 8.68 12.01 -22.40
CA VAL A 16 7.91 11.03 -23.16
C VAL A 16 6.58 10.76 -22.46
N VAL A 17 5.50 10.76 -23.24
CA VAL A 17 4.16 10.50 -22.70
C VAL A 17 3.91 9.00 -22.62
N ILE A 18 3.65 8.48 -21.41
CA ILE A 18 3.19 7.10 -21.21
C ILE A 18 1.70 7.02 -21.57
N PRO A 19 1.31 6.21 -22.58
CA PRO A 19 -0.09 6.03 -22.96
C PRO A 19 -0.99 5.65 -21.78
N LYS A 20 -2.23 6.16 -21.77
CA LYS A 20 -3.21 5.92 -20.69
C LYS A 20 -3.48 4.43 -20.46
N GLU A 21 -3.43 3.62 -21.52
CA GLU A 21 -3.58 2.17 -21.44
C GLU A 21 -2.49 1.53 -20.59
N ILE A 22 -1.21 1.79 -20.90
CA ILE A 22 -0.07 1.31 -20.12
C ILE A 22 -0.15 1.79 -18.68
N ARG A 23 -0.48 3.07 -18.47
CA ARG A 23 -0.67 3.63 -17.12
C ARG A 23 -1.76 2.88 -16.34
N ARG A 24 -2.90 2.59 -16.95
CA ARG A 24 -3.99 1.82 -16.32
C ARG A 24 -3.55 0.40 -15.96
N THR A 25 -2.93 -0.30 -16.90
CA THR A 25 -2.47 -1.69 -16.69
C THR A 25 -1.41 -1.78 -15.60
N LEU A 26 -0.48 -0.82 -15.55
CA LEU A 26 0.57 -0.78 -14.54
C LEU A 26 0.19 0.01 -13.28
N ARG A 27 -1.06 0.48 -13.17
CA ARG A 27 -1.54 1.32 -12.05
C ARG A 27 -0.62 2.51 -11.76
N ILE A 28 -0.15 3.20 -12.80
CA ILE A 28 0.68 4.41 -12.69
C ILE A 28 -0.25 5.62 -12.63
N ARG A 29 -0.26 6.29 -11.48
CA ARG A 29 -1.05 7.49 -11.18
C ARG A 29 -0.24 8.75 -11.48
N GLU A 30 -0.90 9.89 -11.51
CA GLU A 30 -0.20 11.17 -11.60
C GLU A 30 0.62 11.40 -10.33
N GLY A 31 1.87 11.85 -10.49
CA GLY A 31 2.81 12.00 -9.37
C GLY A 31 3.54 10.71 -8.95
N ASP A 32 3.19 9.54 -9.49
CA ASP A 32 3.91 8.30 -9.17
C ASP A 32 5.38 8.38 -9.61
N PRO A 33 6.33 8.08 -8.71
CA PRO A 33 7.75 8.05 -9.07
C PRO A 33 8.06 6.82 -9.93
N LEU A 34 8.86 7.04 -10.97
CA LEU A 34 9.38 5.99 -11.84
C LEU A 34 10.91 6.00 -11.82
N GLU A 35 11.50 4.83 -11.69
CA GLU A 35 12.94 4.64 -11.76
C GLU A 35 13.35 4.35 -13.21
N ILE A 36 14.42 5.02 -13.65
CA ILE A 36 14.94 4.94 -15.03
C ILE A 36 16.23 4.13 -15.01
N PHE A 37 16.24 3.05 -15.77
CA PHE A 37 17.44 2.25 -16.03
C PHE A 37 17.83 2.35 -17.49
N VAL A 38 19.14 2.26 -17.76
CA VAL A 38 19.68 2.16 -19.11
C VAL A 38 20.39 0.82 -19.22
N ASP A 39 19.96 -0.02 -20.16
CA ASP A 39 20.62 -1.29 -20.44
C ASP A 39 21.84 -1.09 -21.36
N ARG A 40 22.70 -2.10 -21.44
CA ARG A 40 23.95 -2.08 -22.22
C ARG A 40 23.72 -1.82 -23.72
N ASP A 41 22.57 -2.23 -24.22
CA ASP A 41 22.16 -2.04 -25.62
C ASP A 41 21.51 -0.66 -25.88
N GLY A 42 21.50 0.23 -24.88
CA GLY A 42 20.93 1.58 -24.97
C GLY A 42 19.41 1.63 -24.77
N GLU A 43 18.80 0.53 -24.31
CA GLU A 43 17.37 0.49 -23.97
C GLU A 43 17.09 1.28 -22.69
N VAL A 44 16.01 2.08 -22.71
CA VAL A 44 15.52 2.78 -21.51
C VAL A 44 14.40 1.97 -20.88
N ILE A 45 14.59 1.53 -19.65
CA ILE A 45 13.63 0.73 -18.90
C ILE A 45 13.06 1.58 -17.77
N LEU A 46 11.73 1.73 -17.75
CA LEU A 46 11.00 2.40 -16.69
C LEU A 46 10.40 1.35 -15.75
N LYS A 47 10.65 1.48 -14.44
CA LYS A 47 10.03 0.65 -13.40
C LYS A 47 9.30 1.55 -12.40
N LYS A 48 8.23 1.04 -11.78
CA LYS A 48 7.62 1.72 -10.63
C LYS A 48 8.62 1.78 -9.50
N TYR A 49 8.84 2.97 -8.96
CA TYR A 49 9.64 3.13 -7.76
C TYR A 49 8.73 2.85 -6.55
N SER A 50 9.02 1.78 -5.80
CA SER A 50 8.38 1.48 -4.52
C SER A 50 9.44 1.60 -3.41
N PRO A 51 9.55 2.76 -2.75
CA PRO A 51 10.48 2.95 -1.63
C PRO A 51 10.25 1.90 -0.54
N ILE A 52 8.98 1.63 -0.21
CA ILE A 52 8.63 0.72 0.88
C ILE A 52 8.85 -0.75 0.48
N GLY A 53 8.72 -1.10 -0.80
CA GLY A 53 9.11 -2.42 -1.28
C GLY A 53 10.58 -2.74 -1.02
N GLN A 54 11.45 -1.72 -1.00
CA GLN A 54 12.86 -1.86 -0.65
C GLN A 54 13.10 -1.92 0.89
N LEU A 55 12.14 -1.43 1.70
CA LEU A 55 12.13 -1.56 3.16
C LEU A 55 11.52 -2.89 3.66
N GLY A 56 11.38 -3.91 2.83
CA GLY A 56 10.65 -5.14 3.18
C GLY A 56 11.06 -5.77 4.53
N ASP A 57 12.34 -5.72 4.90
CA ASP A 57 12.81 -6.22 6.19
C ASP A 57 12.39 -5.32 7.37
N PHE A 58 12.51 -3.99 7.24
CA PHE A 58 12.04 -3.03 8.25
C PHE A 58 10.52 -3.09 8.43
N ALA A 59 9.78 -3.15 7.32
CA ALA A 59 8.33 -3.28 7.35
C ALA A 59 7.91 -4.57 8.07
N ARG A 60 8.62 -5.68 7.81
CA ARG A 60 8.39 -6.94 8.54
C ARG A 60 8.64 -6.80 10.03
N GLU A 61 9.79 -6.27 10.44
CA GLU A 61 10.13 -6.10 11.86
C GLU A 61 9.12 -5.21 12.60
N TYR A 62 8.64 -4.14 11.93
CA TYR A 62 7.63 -3.26 12.52
C TYR A 62 6.27 -3.93 12.63
N ALA A 63 5.84 -4.67 11.60
CA ALA A 63 4.60 -5.44 11.64
C ALA A 63 4.66 -6.49 12.76
N ASP A 64 5.76 -7.21 12.89
CA ASP A 64 5.98 -8.19 13.96
C ASP A 64 5.91 -7.51 15.34
N SER A 65 6.57 -6.35 15.50
CA SER A 65 6.54 -5.57 16.76
C SER A 65 5.12 -5.10 17.14
N LEU A 66 4.33 -4.63 16.16
CA LEU A 66 2.94 -4.26 16.40
C LEU A 66 2.12 -5.48 16.82
N HIS A 67 2.24 -6.60 16.10
CA HIS A 67 1.53 -7.82 16.45
C HIS A 67 1.88 -8.31 17.87
N GLU A 68 3.16 -8.32 18.24
CA GLU A 68 3.61 -8.71 19.58
C GLU A 68 3.07 -7.78 20.69
N ALA A 69 2.93 -6.48 20.40
CA ALA A 69 2.47 -5.50 21.38
C ALA A 69 0.96 -5.53 21.65
N ILE A 70 0.13 -5.72 20.61
CA ILE A 70 -1.34 -5.62 20.72
C ILE A 70 -2.08 -6.91 20.37
N GLY A 71 -1.42 -7.95 19.88
CA GLY A 71 -2.02 -9.25 19.53
C GLY A 71 -2.88 -9.25 18.26
N HIS A 72 -3.17 -8.08 17.67
CA HIS A 72 -3.92 -7.95 16.43
C HIS A 72 -3.07 -8.26 15.20
N ILE A 73 -3.74 -8.51 14.06
CA ILE A 73 -3.06 -8.68 12.79
C ILE A 73 -2.49 -7.32 12.37
N ALA A 74 -1.20 -7.28 12.05
CA ALA A 74 -0.53 -6.08 11.58
C ALA A 74 -0.02 -6.29 10.15
N LEU A 75 -0.35 -5.35 9.28
CA LEU A 75 -0.03 -5.40 7.85
C LEU A 75 0.57 -4.07 7.42
N ILE A 76 1.48 -4.12 6.47
CA ILE A 76 2.02 -2.92 5.82
C ILE A 76 1.90 -3.11 4.33
N ALA A 77 1.42 -2.07 3.67
CA ALA A 77 1.28 -2.02 2.23
C ALA A 77 2.07 -0.87 1.62
N ASP A 78 2.51 -1.06 0.38
CA ASP A 78 2.87 0.05 -0.49
C ASP A 78 1.63 0.53 -1.28
N ARG A 79 1.85 1.27 -2.38
CA ARG A 79 0.77 1.79 -3.24
C ARG A 79 -0.03 0.74 -4.00
N ASP A 80 0.46 -0.50 -4.06
CA ASP A 80 -0.10 -1.53 -4.92
C ASP A 80 -0.45 -2.80 -4.15
N GLN A 81 0.40 -3.21 -3.21
CA GLN A 81 0.30 -4.52 -2.57
C GLN A 81 0.76 -4.53 -1.11
N MET A 82 0.36 -5.58 -0.40
CA MET A 82 0.87 -5.90 0.93
C MET A 82 2.33 -6.36 0.85
N ILE A 83 3.18 -5.76 1.67
CA ILE A 83 4.62 -6.03 1.71
C ILE A 83 5.07 -6.63 3.05
N ALA A 84 4.27 -6.51 4.11
CA ALA A 84 4.55 -7.07 5.42
C ALA A 84 3.28 -7.61 6.08
N VAL A 85 3.41 -8.71 6.82
CA VAL A 85 2.30 -9.44 7.44
C VAL A 85 2.77 -10.06 8.75
N ALA A 86 2.08 -9.74 9.84
CA ALA A 86 2.25 -10.32 11.16
C ALA A 86 0.90 -10.69 11.79
N GLY A 87 0.86 -11.73 12.60
CA GLY A 87 -0.37 -12.22 13.24
C GLY A 87 -1.34 -12.98 12.32
N ALA A 88 -0.98 -13.19 11.05
CA ALA A 88 -1.79 -13.95 10.10
C ALA A 88 -0.95 -14.76 9.09
N PRO A 89 -1.53 -15.79 8.44
CA PRO A 89 -0.82 -16.56 7.42
C PRO A 89 -0.37 -15.67 6.25
N LYS A 90 0.94 -15.61 5.98
CA LYS A 90 1.50 -14.76 4.91
C LYS A 90 0.85 -15.01 3.54
N LYS A 91 0.49 -16.25 3.21
CA LYS A 91 -0.17 -16.63 1.94
C LYS A 91 -1.49 -15.90 1.71
N GLU A 92 -2.16 -15.48 2.78
CA GLU A 92 -3.44 -14.78 2.71
C GLU A 92 -3.27 -13.32 2.27
N PHE A 93 -2.18 -12.65 2.67
CA PHE A 93 -2.01 -11.21 2.49
C PHE A 93 -0.79 -10.81 1.65
N MET A 94 0.36 -11.44 1.86
CA MET A 94 1.64 -11.03 1.27
C MET A 94 1.56 -11.00 -0.27
N GLY A 95 1.93 -9.87 -0.87
CA GLY A 95 1.88 -9.64 -2.32
C GLY A 95 0.47 -9.53 -2.90
N LYS A 96 -0.59 -9.57 -2.08
CA LYS A 96 -1.96 -9.30 -2.55
C LYS A 96 -2.13 -7.81 -2.78
N ALA A 97 -2.93 -7.48 -3.79
CA ALA A 97 -3.25 -6.11 -4.11
C ALA A 97 -4.06 -5.44 -2.98
N ILE A 98 -3.76 -4.17 -2.70
CA ILE A 98 -4.48 -3.38 -1.71
C ILE A 98 -5.94 -3.14 -2.12
N SER A 99 -6.82 -3.01 -1.14
CA SER A 99 -8.23 -2.70 -1.35
C SER A 99 -8.47 -1.22 -1.67
N PRO A 100 -9.66 -0.88 -2.23
CA PRO A 100 -10.04 0.51 -2.45
C PRO A 100 -10.15 1.32 -1.15
N ALA A 101 -10.41 0.68 0.00
CA ALA A 101 -10.39 1.40 1.28
C ALA A 101 -8.98 1.86 1.68
N ILE A 102 -7.95 1.04 1.41
CA ILE A 102 -6.56 1.45 1.66
C ILE A 102 -6.16 2.57 0.70
N GLU A 103 -6.55 2.47 -0.57
CA GLU A 103 -6.35 3.55 -1.55
C GLU A 103 -7.00 4.86 -1.09
N GLN A 104 -8.25 4.80 -0.61
CA GLN A 104 -8.98 5.95 -0.10
C GLN A 104 -8.29 6.58 1.12
N VAL A 105 -7.81 5.79 2.07
CA VAL A 105 -7.07 6.29 3.25
C VAL A 105 -5.78 7.01 2.83
N MET A 106 -5.06 6.47 1.85
CA MET A 106 -3.88 7.12 1.27
C MET A 106 -4.22 8.44 0.58
N GLU A 107 -5.31 8.49 -0.20
CA GLU A 107 -5.76 9.68 -0.91
C GLU A 107 -6.26 10.77 0.05
N GLU A 108 -7.05 10.39 1.06
CA GLU A 108 -7.55 11.31 2.10
C GLU A 108 -6.48 11.78 3.07
N ARG A 109 -5.32 11.10 3.11
CA ARG A 109 -4.18 11.40 3.99
C ARG A 109 -4.59 11.45 5.47
N ARG A 110 -5.59 10.66 5.86
CA ARG A 110 -6.15 10.64 7.20
C ARG A 110 -6.29 9.20 7.67
N SER A 111 -5.88 8.94 8.90
CA SER A 111 -6.13 7.66 9.56
C SER A 111 -7.64 7.40 9.68
N SER A 112 -8.02 6.13 9.63
CA SER A 112 -9.40 5.70 9.78
C SER A 112 -9.51 4.47 10.67
N LEU A 113 -10.64 4.38 11.37
CA LEU A 113 -11.06 3.23 12.18
C LEU A 113 -12.42 2.78 11.63
N VAL A 114 -12.49 1.54 11.15
CA VAL A 114 -13.68 0.94 10.55
C VAL A 114 -14.10 -0.26 11.39
N VAL A 115 -15.26 -0.15 12.02
CA VAL A 115 -15.89 -1.23 12.77
C VAL A 115 -16.85 -1.98 11.85
N ARG A 116 -16.74 -3.31 11.83
CA ARG A 116 -17.51 -4.25 10.99
C ARG A 116 -17.55 -3.84 9.52
N PRO A 117 -16.38 -3.78 8.84
CA PRO A 117 -16.30 -3.43 7.42
C PRO A 117 -17.19 -4.27 6.50
N GLY A 118 -17.48 -5.54 6.85
CA GLY A 118 -18.36 -6.41 6.07
C GLY A 118 -19.86 -6.08 6.13
N GLU A 119 -20.31 -5.29 7.11
CA GLU A 119 -21.72 -4.94 7.31
C GLU A 119 -22.09 -3.55 6.75
N GLN A 120 -21.10 -2.70 6.45
CA GLN A 120 -21.33 -1.36 5.93
C GLN A 120 -21.62 -1.39 4.41
N LYS A 121 -22.87 -1.11 4.03
CA LYS A 121 -23.26 -0.94 2.62
C LYS A 121 -22.46 0.22 1.99
N GLY A 122 -21.67 -0.09 0.96
CA GLY A 122 -20.91 0.89 0.18
C GLY A 122 -19.50 1.18 0.68
N VAL A 123 -19.06 0.56 1.78
CA VAL A 123 -17.69 0.70 2.28
C VAL A 123 -16.89 -0.54 1.90
N THR A 124 -15.93 -0.37 1.02
CA THR A 124 -14.92 -1.37 0.62
C THR A 124 -13.90 -1.64 1.73
N GLY A 125 -14.32 -1.68 3.00
CA GLY A 125 -13.47 -1.75 4.20
C GLY A 125 -12.72 -3.07 4.38
N CYS A 126 -12.71 -3.93 3.36
CA CYS A 126 -11.83 -5.08 3.34
C CYS A 126 -10.39 -4.61 3.20
N VAL A 127 -9.46 -5.37 3.78
CA VAL A 127 -8.03 -5.06 3.73
C VAL A 127 -7.38 -5.53 2.42
N ILE A 128 -8.02 -6.48 1.72
CA ILE A 128 -7.53 -7.05 0.45
C ILE A 128 -8.61 -6.99 -0.63
N LEU A 129 -8.20 -6.88 -1.89
CA LEU A 129 -9.04 -7.19 -3.05
C LEU A 129 -9.20 -8.71 -3.12
N ALA A 130 -10.30 -9.24 -2.59
CA ALA A 130 -10.72 -10.61 -2.85
C ALA A 130 -11.97 -10.57 -3.71
N ASP A 131 -11.92 -11.21 -4.89
CA ASP A 131 -12.95 -11.11 -5.92
C ASP A 131 -14.32 -11.68 -5.50
N ASP A 132 -14.40 -12.48 -4.42
CA ASP A 132 -15.65 -13.12 -3.97
C ASP A 132 -15.70 -13.47 -2.46
N GLU A 133 -14.77 -12.97 -1.63
CA GLU A 133 -14.79 -13.26 -0.18
C GLU A 133 -15.44 -12.12 0.62
N VAL A 134 -16.49 -12.47 1.38
CA VAL A 134 -17.08 -11.59 2.40
C VAL A 134 -15.99 -11.11 3.34
N CYS A 135 -15.88 -9.78 3.53
CA CYS A 135 -14.93 -9.21 4.48
C CYS A 135 -15.19 -9.75 5.89
N ARG A 136 -14.27 -10.57 6.41
CA ARG A 136 -14.40 -11.24 7.72
C ARG A 136 -13.76 -10.46 8.87
N PHE A 137 -13.32 -9.24 8.64
CA PHE A 137 -12.75 -8.41 9.69
C PHE A 137 -13.87 -7.80 10.53
N SER A 138 -13.74 -7.88 11.85
CA SER A 138 -14.63 -7.23 12.81
C SER A 138 -14.25 -5.77 13.02
N ILE A 139 -12.97 -5.43 12.88
CA ILE A 139 -12.45 -4.08 13.08
C ILE A 139 -11.12 -3.89 12.35
N VAL A 140 -10.91 -2.70 11.81
CA VAL A 140 -9.73 -2.33 11.01
C VAL A 140 -9.34 -0.88 11.31
N VAL A 141 -8.08 -0.65 11.62
CA VAL A 141 -7.42 0.66 11.66
C VAL A 141 -6.47 0.75 10.47
N MET A 142 -6.48 1.89 9.78
CA MET A 142 -5.58 2.19 8.67
C MET A 142 -4.96 3.56 8.87
N ALA A 143 -3.64 3.67 8.73
CA ALA A 143 -2.90 4.92 8.76
C ALA A 143 -2.00 5.05 7.52
N PRO A 144 -2.09 6.15 6.75
CA PRO A 144 -1.29 6.32 5.54
C PRO A 144 0.16 6.68 5.90
N ILE A 145 1.11 6.10 5.18
CA ILE A 145 2.54 6.43 5.23
C ILE A 145 2.77 7.57 4.23
N ILE A 146 3.12 8.75 4.71
CA ILE A 146 3.23 9.96 3.89
C ILE A 146 4.64 10.53 4.01
N THR A 147 5.35 10.62 2.89
CA THR A 147 6.72 11.17 2.80
C THR A 147 6.72 12.36 1.85
N GLY A 148 7.25 13.52 2.26
CA GLY A 148 7.27 14.72 1.41
C GLY A 148 5.88 15.17 0.89
N GLY A 149 4.79 14.82 1.57
CA GLY A 149 3.41 15.07 1.15
C GLY A 149 2.80 14.03 0.20
N ASP A 150 3.57 13.01 -0.17
CA ASP A 150 3.17 11.96 -1.09
C ASP A 150 2.86 10.65 -0.33
N PRO A 151 1.64 10.08 -0.44
CA PRO A 151 1.28 8.86 0.27
C PRO A 151 1.91 7.64 -0.40
N ILE A 152 2.90 7.02 0.23
CA ILE A 152 3.70 5.94 -0.35
C ILE A 152 3.24 4.54 0.06
N GLY A 153 2.33 4.44 1.03
CA GLY A 153 1.79 3.18 1.52
C GLY A 153 0.85 3.38 2.71
N ALA A 154 0.57 2.30 3.44
CA ALA A 154 -0.26 2.33 4.64
C ALA A 154 0.16 1.28 5.67
N VAL A 155 -0.05 1.59 6.94
CA VAL A 155 -0.04 0.63 8.05
C VAL A 155 -1.48 0.26 8.36
N ILE A 156 -1.75 -1.04 8.50
CA ILE A 156 -3.07 -1.57 8.78
C ILE A 156 -2.99 -2.46 10.02
N ILE A 157 -3.89 -2.25 10.97
CA ILE A 157 -4.09 -3.11 12.13
C ILE A 157 -5.52 -3.64 12.05
N CYS A 158 -5.72 -4.95 12.09
CA CYS A 158 -7.06 -5.52 11.95
C CYS A 158 -7.27 -6.76 12.83
N SER A 159 -8.54 -7.07 13.08
CA SER A 159 -8.94 -8.30 13.77
C SER A 159 -10.10 -8.98 13.05
N LYS A 160 -10.11 -10.31 13.13
CA LYS A 160 -11.23 -11.17 12.68
C LYS A 160 -12.08 -11.63 13.86
N GLU A 161 -11.66 -11.36 15.10
CA GLU A 161 -12.36 -11.80 16.29
C GLU A 161 -13.63 -10.95 16.49
N PRO A 162 -14.83 -11.55 16.63
CA PRO A 162 -16.09 -10.81 16.70
C PRO A 162 -16.16 -9.73 17.78
N ASP A 163 -15.47 -9.96 18.91
CA ASP A 163 -15.49 -9.11 20.10
C ASP A 163 -14.22 -8.23 20.22
N ALA A 164 -13.40 -8.17 19.17
CA ALA A 164 -12.22 -7.32 19.19
C ALA A 164 -12.61 -5.83 19.18
N GLU A 165 -12.04 -5.09 20.11
CA GLU A 165 -12.18 -3.65 20.22
C GLU A 165 -10.86 -2.98 19.83
N MET A 166 -10.96 -1.87 19.11
CA MET A 166 -9.86 -0.98 18.80
C MET A 166 -10.37 0.44 18.98
N GLY A 167 -9.52 1.30 19.50
CA GLY A 167 -9.84 2.70 19.77
C GLY A 167 -8.67 3.60 19.46
N GLU A 168 -8.49 4.60 20.31
CA GLU A 168 -7.44 5.61 20.12
C GLU A 168 -6.02 5.00 20.19
N LEU A 169 -5.83 3.94 20.98
CA LEU A 169 -4.55 3.26 21.12
C LEU A 169 -4.04 2.72 19.77
N GLU A 170 -4.84 1.91 19.08
CA GLU A 170 -4.46 1.28 17.82
C GLU A 170 -4.31 2.32 16.71
N VAL A 171 -5.16 3.35 16.70
CA VAL A 171 -5.02 4.48 15.79
C VAL A 171 -3.66 5.17 15.99
N LYS A 172 -3.29 5.48 17.24
CA LYS A 172 -2.01 6.13 17.55
C LYS A 172 -0.82 5.24 17.26
N LEU A 173 -0.92 3.93 17.49
CA LEU A 173 0.12 2.97 17.11
C LEU A 173 0.31 2.90 15.59
N ALA A 174 -0.77 2.83 14.82
CA ALA A 174 -0.71 2.84 13.36
C ALA A 174 -0.13 4.16 12.83
N GLU A 175 -0.55 5.31 13.38
CA GLU A 175 -0.01 6.63 13.03
C GLU A 175 1.49 6.75 13.36
N THR A 176 1.90 6.24 14.52
CA THR A 176 3.30 6.24 14.97
C THR A 176 4.16 5.38 14.04
N ALA A 177 3.68 4.19 13.71
CA ALA A 177 4.32 3.30 12.74
C ALA A 177 4.45 3.97 11.38
N ALA A 178 3.37 4.58 10.89
CA ALA A 178 3.36 5.22 9.58
C ALA A 178 4.30 6.43 9.53
N SER A 179 4.32 7.26 10.57
CA SER A 179 5.24 8.40 10.68
C SER A 179 6.70 7.95 10.78
N PHE A 180 6.98 6.86 11.50
CA PHE A 180 8.33 6.31 11.59
C PHE A 180 8.82 5.80 10.23
N LEU A 181 8.02 4.98 9.55
CA LEU A 181 8.36 4.44 8.22
C LEU A 181 8.54 5.56 7.19
N ALA A 182 7.71 6.61 7.24
CA ALA A 182 7.86 7.77 6.38
C ALA A 182 9.23 8.46 6.54
N LYS A 183 9.72 8.61 7.78
CA LYS A 183 11.04 9.20 8.06
C LYS A 183 12.20 8.32 7.64
N GLN A 184 12.04 6.98 7.67
CA GLN A 184 13.05 6.07 7.15
C GLN A 184 13.17 6.15 5.62
N MET A 185 12.17 6.72 4.95
CA MET A 185 12.18 6.92 3.49
C MET A 185 12.73 8.28 3.04
N GLU A 186 12.95 9.20 3.98
CA GLU A 186 13.58 10.50 3.72
C GLU A 186 15.11 10.46 3.89
N GLN A 187 15.65 9.37 4.45
CA GLN A 187 17.08 9.12 4.68
C GLN A 187 17.67 8.27 3.56
#